data_AF-A0A1A3P8I9-F1
#
_entry.id   AF-A0A1A3P8I9-F1
#
_cell.length_a   1.000
_cell.length_b   1.000
_cell.length_c   1.000
_cell.angle_alpha   90.00
_cell.angle_beta   90.00
_cell.angle_gamma   90.00
#
_symmetry.space_group_name_H-M   'P 1'
#
loop_
_entity.id
_entity.type
_entity.pdbx_description
1 polymer ?
#
loop_
_entity_poly.entity_id
_entity_poly.type
_entity_poly.pdbx_seq_one_letter_code
_entity_poly.pdbx_strand_id
1 'polypeptide(L)'
;MYALRTGKILPHLLASDGDAGVDPEPQDSGESKDAERFRVRYHALLEEMVADWLDEHPECGNVIPAAEREQIEEYCERQIQHRWQIFIRDKDRPMGEDSDGPC
;
A
#
# COMPACT_ATOMS: atom_id res chain seq x y z
N MET A 1 -35.16 3.96 25.60
CA MET A 1 -34.99 3.95 24.14
C MET A 1 -34.50 5.33 23.73
N TYR A 2 -33.30 5.33 23.15
CA TYR A 2 -32.37 6.41 22.75
C TYR A 2 -32.78 7.88 22.96
N ALA A 3 -32.08 8.52 23.91
CA ALA A 3 -32.01 9.97 24.03
C ALA A 3 -31.17 10.54 22.88
N LEU A 4 -31.74 11.51 22.16
CA LEU A 4 -30.98 12.44 21.33
C LEU A 4 -30.12 13.34 22.24
N ARG A 5 -29.03 13.86 21.65
CA ARG A 5 -28.40 15.17 21.91
C ARG A 5 -26.98 15.10 22.49
N THR A 6 -26.00 15.37 21.64
CA THR A 6 -24.78 16.19 21.88
C THR A 6 -23.95 16.13 20.60
N GLY A 7 -23.70 17.20 19.86
CA GLY A 7 -23.02 18.41 20.36
C GLY A 7 -21.52 18.18 20.20
N LYS A 8 -20.88 18.90 19.27
CA LYS A 8 -19.42 18.95 19.06
C LYS A 8 -18.65 18.81 20.37
N ILE A 9 -17.75 17.83 20.46
CA ILE A 9 -16.75 17.76 21.54
C ILE A 9 -15.37 17.95 20.89
N LEU A 10 -14.68 18.97 21.39
CA LEU A 10 -13.36 19.46 20.99
C LEU A 10 -12.24 18.48 21.40
N PRO A 11 -11.07 18.50 20.73
CA PRO A 11 -10.06 17.44 20.76
C PRO A 11 -9.05 17.59 21.92
N HIS A 12 -9.49 17.73 23.17
CA HIS A 12 -8.55 17.89 24.30
C HIS A 12 -8.95 17.20 25.62
N LEU A 13 -9.89 16.25 25.60
CA LEU A 13 -10.36 15.56 26.83
C LEU A 13 -10.12 14.05 26.89
N LEU A 14 -9.32 13.47 25.98
CA LEU A 14 -8.90 12.06 26.08
C LEU A 14 -7.49 11.93 26.67
N ALA A 15 -7.18 12.74 27.69
CA ALA A 15 -6.05 12.46 28.55
C ALA A 15 -6.53 11.59 29.73
N SER A 16 -6.04 10.36 29.73
CA SER A 16 -5.84 9.49 30.90
C SER A 16 -7.06 8.83 31.54
N ASP A 17 -7.23 7.52 31.34
CA ASP A 17 -6.97 6.50 32.38
C ASP A 17 -7.36 5.09 31.90
N GLY A 18 -6.42 4.14 31.99
CA GLY A 18 -6.73 2.73 32.23
C GLY A 18 -6.70 1.74 31.04
N ASP A 19 -5.51 1.19 30.80
CA ASP A 19 -5.22 -0.20 30.40
C ASP A 19 -5.62 -0.70 28.98
N ALA A 20 -4.61 -1.29 28.32
CA ALA A 20 -4.64 -2.10 27.11
C ALA A 20 -4.98 -1.43 25.77
N GLY A 21 -3.94 -1.33 24.94
CA GLY A 21 -4.09 -1.67 23.52
C GLY A 21 -3.54 -0.64 22.58
N VAL A 22 -2.22 -0.70 22.38
CA VAL A 22 -1.52 -0.27 21.16
C VAL A 22 -1.82 1.19 20.80
N ASP A 23 -1.01 2.10 21.35
CA ASP A 23 -0.65 3.29 20.58
C ASP A 23 -0.20 2.75 19.21
N PRO A 24 -0.89 3.03 18.08
CA PRO A 24 -0.18 2.94 16.82
C PRO A 24 0.80 4.09 16.90
N GLU A 25 1.95 3.85 17.53
CA GLU A 25 3.14 4.67 17.33
C GLU A 25 3.16 4.91 15.83
N PRO A 26 3.28 6.16 15.35
CA PRO A 26 3.49 6.38 13.94
C PRO A 26 4.72 5.54 13.62
N GLN A 27 4.52 4.45 12.87
CA GLN A 27 5.58 3.61 12.36
C GLN A 27 6.33 4.44 11.31
N ASP A 28 6.99 5.50 11.78
CA ASP A 28 8.06 6.22 11.11
C ASP A 28 9.32 5.35 11.23
N SER A 29 9.17 4.06 10.89
CA SER A 29 10.25 3.11 10.76
C SER A 29 10.80 3.27 9.35
N GLY A 30 11.35 4.45 9.07
CA GLY A 30 12.00 4.85 7.82
C GLY A 30 11.61 3.95 6.65
N GLU A 31 10.41 4.16 6.09
CA GLU A 31 9.98 3.42 4.91
C GLU A 31 11.14 3.40 3.93
N SER A 32 11.74 2.21 3.75
CA SER A 32 12.97 2.09 2.98
C SER A 32 12.70 2.73 1.62
N LYS A 33 13.64 3.52 1.07
CA LYS A 33 13.47 4.18 -0.25
C LYS A 33 12.90 3.25 -1.32
N ASP A 34 13.12 1.95 -1.16
CA ASP A 34 12.51 0.90 -1.97
C ASP A 34 10.98 0.82 -1.82
N ALA A 35 10.41 0.82 -0.61
CA ALA A 35 8.97 0.88 -0.40
C ALA A 35 8.32 2.07 -1.10
N GLU A 36 8.95 3.26 -1.04
CA GLU A 36 8.49 4.45 -1.76
C GLU A 36 8.56 4.25 -3.29
N ARG A 37 9.63 3.63 -3.81
CA ARG A 37 9.73 3.27 -5.23
C ARG A 37 8.61 2.33 -5.67
N PHE A 38 8.24 1.35 -4.84
CA PHE A 38 7.15 0.43 -5.16
C PHE A 38 5.78 1.10 -5.10
N ARG A 39 5.56 2.06 -4.20
CA ARG A 39 4.34 2.91 -4.20
C ARG A 39 4.23 3.76 -5.47
N VAL A 40 5.32 4.42 -5.86
CA VAL A 40 5.35 5.19 -7.12
C VAL A 40 5.08 4.27 -8.31
N ARG A 41 5.66 3.06 -8.30
CA ARG A 41 5.43 2.07 -9.36
C ARG A 41 3.98 1.59 -9.39
N TYR A 42 3.35 1.41 -8.23
CA TYR A 42 1.94 1.06 -8.12
C TYR A 42 1.06 2.12 -8.77
N HIS A 43 1.24 3.40 -8.42
CA HIS A 43 0.45 4.48 -8.99
C HIS A 43 0.65 4.61 -10.51
N ALA A 44 1.88 4.51 -10.99
CA ALA A 44 2.16 4.54 -12.42
C ALA A 44 1.49 3.38 -13.18
N LEU A 45 1.51 2.17 -12.60
CA LEU A 45 0.83 1.01 -13.18
C LEU A 45 -0.68 1.19 -13.18
N LEU A 46 -1.24 1.75 -12.10
CA LEU A 46 -2.66 2.04 -12.00
C LEU A 46 -3.10 3.05 -13.07
N GLU A 47 -2.35 4.14 -13.24
CA GLU A 47 -2.61 5.14 -14.27
C GLU A 47 -2.51 4.56 -15.68
N GLU A 48 -1.53 3.70 -15.93
CA GLU A 48 -1.36 2.99 -17.22
C GLU A 48 -2.57 2.09 -17.52
N MET A 49 -2.96 1.24 -16.57
CA MET A 49 -4.12 0.33 -16.75
C MET A 49 -5.45 1.09 -16.87
N VAL A 50 -5.60 2.19 -16.12
CA VAL A 50 -6.75 3.08 -16.23
C VAL A 50 -6.81 3.73 -17.61
N ALA A 51 -5.68 4.21 -18.13
CA ALA A 51 -5.62 4.83 -19.44
C ALA A 51 -5.91 3.81 -20.56
N ASP A 52 -5.34 2.60 -20.46
CA ASP A 52 -5.55 1.50 -21.41
C ASP A 52 -7.03 1.11 -21.45
N TRP A 53 -7.65 0.91 -20.29
CA TRP A 53 -9.08 0.59 -20.19
C TRP A 53 -9.97 1.68 -20.79
N LEU A 54 -9.63 2.96 -20.58
CA LEU A 54 -10.38 4.08 -21.16
C LEU A 54 -10.21 4.19 -22.69
N ASP A 55 -9.06 3.78 -23.23
CA ASP A 55 -8.83 3.71 -24.67
C ASP A 55 -9.63 2.56 -25.32
N GLU A 56 -9.73 1.42 -24.63
CA GLU A 56 -10.56 0.28 -25.05
C GLU A 56 -12.06 0.57 -24.95
N HIS A 57 -12.48 1.45 -24.03
CA HIS A 57 -13.87 1.79 -23.75
C HIS A 57 -14.17 3.29 -23.95
N PRO A 58 -14.05 3.82 -25.18
CA PRO A 58 -14.29 5.24 -25.45
C PRO A 58 -15.73 5.67 -25.15
N GLU A 59 -16.69 4.74 -25.14
CA GLU A 59 -18.09 4.98 -24.76
C GLU A 59 -18.28 5.38 -23.30
N CYS A 60 -17.33 5.01 -22.43
CA CYS A 60 -17.35 5.34 -21.01
C CYS A 60 -16.73 6.73 -20.71
N GLY A 61 -16.12 7.37 -21.72
CA GLY A 61 -15.53 8.70 -21.60
C GLY A 61 -14.32 8.71 -20.66
N ASN A 62 -14.44 9.38 -19.51
CA ASN A 62 -13.39 9.46 -18.48
C ASN A 62 -13.84 8.82 -17.15
N VAL A 63 -14.87 7.97 -17.17
CA VAL A 63 -15.45 7.38 -15.97
C VAL A 63 -15.31 5.87 -16.03
N ILE A 64 -14.56 5.32 -15.08
CA ILE A 64 -14.43 3.87 -14.92
C ILE A 64 -15.51 3.38 -13.95
N PRO A 65 -16.29 2.34 -14.29
CA PRO A 65 -17.18 1.67 -13.36
C PRO A 65 -16.44 1.19 -12.11
N ALA A 66 -17.09 1.26 -10.95
CA ALA A 66 -16.46 0.86 -9.69
C ALA A 66 -15.94 -0.58 -9.69
N ALA A 67 -16.68 -1.50 -10.33
CA ALA A 67 -16.26 -2.89 -10.47
C ALA A 67 -14.94 -3.04 -11.26
N GLU A 68 -14.79 -2.30 -12.36
CA GLU A 68 -13.60 -2.46 -13.21
C GLU A 68 -12.42 -1.75 -12.60
N ARG A 69 -12.68 -0.63 -11.92
CA ARG A 69 -11.67 0.04 -11.11
C ARG A 69 -11.14 -0.87 -10.01
N GLU A 70 -12.01 -1.58 -9.29
CA GLU A 70 -11.60 -2.54 -8.26
C GLU A 70 -10.77 -3.68 -8.86
N GLN A 71 -11.16 -4.22 -10.03
CA GLN A 71 -10.37 -5.23 -10.73
C GLN A 71 -8.97 -4.73 -11.13
N ILE A 72 -8.89 -3.51 -11.67
CA ILE A 72 -7.61 -2.87 -12.04
C ILE A 72 -6.75 -2.67 -10.79
N GLU A 73 -7.33 -2.16 -9.69
CA GLU A 73 -6.62 -1.96 -8.43
C GLU A 73 -6.10 -3.28 -7.85
N GLU A 74 -6.92 -4.33 -7.81
CA GLU A 74 -6.55 -5.66 -7.32
C GLU A 74 -5.47 -6.32 -8.20
N TYR A 75 -5.54 -6.12 -9.51
CA TYR A 75 -4.50 -6.57 -10.43
C TYR A 75 -3.17 -5.87 -10.16
N CYS A 76 -3.19 -4.53 -10.06
CA CYS A 76 -2.01 -3.72 -9.79
C CYS A 76 -1.38 -4.08 -8.44
N GLU A 77 -2.21 -4.28 -7.42
CA GLU A 77 -1.76 -4.68 -6.09
C GLU A 77 -1.05 -6.04 -6.14
N ARG A 78 -1.66 -7.05 -6.78
CA ARG A 78 -1.05 -8.38 -6.94
C ARG A 78 0.30 -8.31 -7.66
N GLN A 79 0.41 -7.49 -8.71
CA GLN A 79 1.67 -7.29 -9.43
C GLN A 79 2.77 -6.68 -8.55
N ILE A 80 2.42 -5.64 -7.77
CA ILE A 80 3.37 -4.96 -6.89
C ILE A 80 3.80 -5.86 -5.74
N GLN A 81 2.85 -6.57 -5.12
CA GLN A 81 3.16 -7.55 -4.07
C GLN A 81 4.09 -8.65 -4.59
N HIS A 82 3.82 -9.20 -5.77
CA HIS A 82 4.68 -10.23 -6.36
C HIS A 82 6.11 -9.73 -6.60
N ARG A 83 6.26 -8.53 -7.18
CA ARG A 83 7.57 -7.91 -7.41
C ARG A 83 8.29 -7.59 -6.10
N TRP A 84 7.56 -7.16 -5.07
CA TRP A 84 8.11 -6.92 -3.74
C TRP A 84 8.65 -8.20 -3.11
N GLN A 85 7.91 -9.31 -3.20
CA GLN A 85 8.37 -10.62 -2.71
C GLN A 85 9.66 -11.08 -3.41
N ILE A 86 9.76 -10.89 -4.73
CA ILE A 86 11.00 -11.17 -5.48
C ILE A 86 12.13 -10.27 -5.00
N PHE A 87 11.89 -8.97 -4.86
CA PHE A 87 12.89 -8.01 -4.42
C PHE A 87 13.45 -8.33 -3.03
N ILE A 88 12.59 -8.67 -2.07
CA ILE A 88 13.03 -9.09 -0.73
C ILE A 88 13.89 -10.36 -0.83
N ARG A 89 13.41 -11.37 -1.57
CA ARG A 89 14.13 -12.63 -1.73
C ARG A 89 15.53 -12.44 -2.33
N ASP A 90 15.67 -11.56 -3.32
CA ASP A 90 16.96 -11.25 -3.93
C ASP A 90 17.86 -10.44 -2.99
N LYS A 91 17.28 -9.52 -2.21
CA LYS A 91 18.01 -8.74 -1.20
C LYS A 91 18.56 -9.64 -0.08
N ASP A 92 17.81 -10.66 0.31
CA ASP A 92 18.17 -11.60 1.37
C ASP A 92 19.05 -12.75 0.87
N ARG A 93 19.37 -12.81 -0.43
CA ARG A 93 20.30 -13.81 -0.97
C ARG A 93 21.73 -13.44 -0.53
N PRO A 94 22.36 -14.20 0.38
CA PRO A 94 23.77 -13.99 0.67
C PRO A 94 24.55 -14.32 -0.62
N MET A 95 25.27 -13.33 -1.14
CA MET A 95 26.32 -13.57 -2.12
C MET A 95 27.24 -14.61 -1.48
N GLY A 96 27.32 -15.79 -2.09
CA GLY A 96 28.16 -16.87 -1.59
C GLY A 96 29.57 -16.34 -1.40
N GLU A 97 30.13 -16.56 -0.21
CA GLU A 97 31.56 -16.73 -0.08
C GLU A 97 31.96 -17.83 -1.07
N ASP A 98 32.40 -17.43 -2.27
CA ASP A 98 33.44 -18.17 -2.97
C ASP A 98 34.70 -18.04 -2.10
N SER A 99 34.70 -18.79 -0.99
CA SER A 99 35.89 -19.11 -0.24
C SER A 99 36.73 -19.98 -1.17
N ASP A 100 37.65 -19.30 -1.85
CA ASP A 100 38.89 -19.81 -2.41
C ASP A 100 39.34 -21.02 -1.57
N GLY A 101 39.19 -22.22 -2.14
CA GLY A 101 39.63 -23.45 -1.49
C GLY A 101 41.03 -23.79 -1.96
N PRO A 102 42.09 -23.57 -1.17
CA PRO A 102 43.38 -24.17 -1.43
C PRO A 102 43.44 -25.54 -0.73
N CYS A 103 43.60 -26.60 -1.54
CA CYS A 103 44.27 -27.84 -1.14
C CYS A 103 44.89 -28.48 -2.39
#